data_AF-A0AB74LQ52-F1
#
_entry.id   AF-A0AB74LQ52-F1
#
_cell.length_a   1.000
_cell.length_b   1.000
_cell.length_c   1.000
_cell.angle_alpha   90.00
_cell.angle_beta   90.00
_cell.angle_gamma   90.00
#
_symmetry.space_group_name_H-M   'P 1'
#
loop_
_entity.id
_entity.type
_entity.pdbx_description
1 polymer ?
#
loop_
_entity_poly.entity_id
_entity_poly.type
_entity_poly.pdbx_seq_one_letter_code
_entity_poly.pdbx_strand_id
1 'polypeptide(L)'
;DKAFIQFAGFTAGRASSFFDFYAHDFELAGATAGSDVSSTNLIAYTATLGNGFSATLSVEDPTFRRSPIFSPTTNSGNVTLNTAAAVFAQNNSPIPVFIGYNAAGAAARYSFVDGIERNRMPDFVGALRYDAAWGSAQLTAAVHELNVGNVANGAGTPVGAGVISNVSIPHTSNDYGYAVQGGVKVNLPFISPGDTLYLQGAYGVGA
;
A
#
# COMPACT_ATOMS: atom_id res chain seq x y z
N ASP A 1 18.25 7.37 -1.64
CA ASP A 1 19.25 7.11 -2.69
C ASP A 1 18.65 6.44 -3.91
N LYS A 2 19.15 6.78 -5.10
CA LYS A 2 18.73 6.23 -6.40
C LYS A 2 19.91 5.49 -7.05
N ALA A 3 19.63 4.35 -7.66
CA ALA A 3 20.61 3.54 -8.39
C ALA A 3 19.87 2.69 -9.43
N PHE A 4 19.86 3.15 -10.69
CA PHE A 4 19.10 2.51 -11.76
C PHE A 4 19.82 2.61 -13.10
N ILE A 5 19.42 1.73 -14.03
CA ILE A 5 19.86 1.72 -15.42
C ILE A 5 18.69 2.16 -16.30
N GLN A 6 18.98 3.01 -17.29
CA GLN A 6 18.03 3.36 -18.35
C GLN A 6 18.57 2.95 -19.70
N PHE A 7 17.76 2.21 -20.46
CA PHE A 7 18.12 1.75 -21.79
C PHE A 7 16.88 1.52 -22.65
N ALA A 8 16.84 2.12 -23.84
CA ALA A 8 15.80 1.91 -24.84
C ALA A 8 14.35 2.02 -24.28
N GLY A 9 14.10 3.03 -23.44
CA GLY A 9 12.80 3.25 -22.80
C GLY A 9 12.58 2.44 -21.51
N PHE A 10 13.42 1.44 -21.22
CA PHE A 10 13.37 0.74 -19.93
C PHE A 10 14.10 1.52 -18.85
N THR A 11 13.55 1.48 -17.63
CA THR A 11 14.21 1.90 -16.38
C THR A 11 14.17 0.72 -15.41
N ALA A 12 15.30 0.34 -14.81
CA ALA A 12 15.34 -0.74 -13.82
C ALA A 12 16.32 -0.43 -12.69
N GLY A 13 15.89 -0.64 -11.44
CA GLY A 13 16.70 -0.42 -10.24
C GLY A 13 15.94 0.34 -9.17
N ARG A 14 16.66 1.08 -8.33
CA ARG A 14 16.08 1.90 -7.26
C ARG A 14 15.86 3.33 -7.73
N ALA A 15 14.61 3.74 -7.90
CA ALA A 15 14.23 5.05 -8.43
C ALA A 15 12.98 5.61 -7.72
N SER A 16 12.63 6.88 -8.00
CA SER A 16 11.34 7.43 -7.58
C SER A 16 10.19 6.69 -8.28
N SER A 17 9.04 6.61 -7.62
CA SER A 17 7.84 6.00 -8.20
C SER A 17 7.40 6.76 -9.45
N PHE A 18 6.90 6.05 -10.47
CA PHE A 18 6.31 6.69 -11.66
C PHE A 18 4.90 7.24 -11.40
N PHE A 19 4.35 7.01 -10.21
CA PHE A 19 3.11 7.64 -9.76
C PHE A 19 3.32 9.14 -9.49
N ASP A 20 4.53 9.50 -9.06
CA ASP A 20 4.86 10.86 -8.64
C ASP A 20 5.04 11.76 -9.87
N PHE A 21 4.32 12.88 -9.92
CA PHE A 21 4.52 13.90 -10.97
C PHE A 21 5.56 14.94 -10.54
N TYR A 22 5.51 15.38 -9.28
CA TYR A 22 6.44 16.33 -8.69
C TYR A 22 6.60 15.97 -7.22
N ALA A 23 7.80 15.51 -6.85
CA ALA A 23 8.12 14.98 -5.53
C ALA A 23 8.85 16.05 -4.71
N HIS A 24 8.13 17.10 -4.33
CA HIS A 24 8.65 18.23 -3.53
C HIS A 24 9.80 19.04 -4.17
N ASP A 25 9.98 19.04 -5.50
CA ASP A 25 11.11 19.73 -6.16
C ASP A 25 11.17 21.26 -5.93
N PHE A 26 10.12 21.90 -5.40
CA PHE A 26 10.09 23.33 -5.05
C PHE A 26 10.15 23.63 -3.55
N GLU A 27 10.49 22.63 -2.73
CA GLU A 27 10.48 22.76 -1.28
C GLU A 27 11.89 22.66 -0.70
N LEU A 28 12.19 23.52 0.27
CA LEU A 28 13.45 23.47 1.04
C LEU A 28 13.39 22.44 2.18
N ALA A 29 12.19 22.23 2.71
CA ALA A 29 11.85 21.15 3.62
C ALA A 29 10.50 20.63 3.14
N GLY A 30 10.43 19.36 2.70
CA GLY A 30 9.22 18.71 2.18
C GLY A 30 8.10 18.73 3.22
N ALA A 31 7.36 19.83 3.26
CA ALA A 31 6.41 20.20 4.30
C ALA A 31 4.98 20.18 3.79
N THR A 32 4.79 20.13 2.47
CA THR A 32 3.49 19.88 1.86
C THR A 32 3.19 18.38 1.88
N ALA A 33 1.91 18.01 1.87
CA ALA A 33 1.53 16.61 1.69
C ALA A 33 1.77 16.17 0.24
N GLY A 34 2.43 15.03 0.05
CA GLY A 34 2.78 14.46 -1.25
C GLY A 34 2.47 12.97 -1.31
N SER A 35 2.42 12.43 -2.53
CA SER A 35 2.35 10.98 -2.78
C SER A 35 3.73 10.33 -2.84
N ASP A 36 4.79 11.13 -2.85
CA ASP A 36 6.15 10.68 -2.96
C ASP A 36 6.64 10.06 -1.66
N VAL A 37 7.34 8.93 -1.83
CA VAL A 37 8.00 8.20 -0.77
C VAL A 37 9.47 8.04 -1.12
N SER A 38 10.26 7.51 -0.18
CA SER A 38 11.63 7.11 -0.50
C SER A 38 11.67 6.22 -1.75
N SER A 39 12.72 6.36 -2.57
CA SER A 39 12.89 5.58 -3.81
C SER A 39 12.66 4.09 -3.57
N THR A 40 11.92 3.45 -4.47
CA THR A 40 11.58 2.03 -4.42
C THR A 40 12.32 1.25 -5.50
N ASN A 41 12.35 -0.08 -5.38
CA ASN A 41 12.86 -0.94 -6.45
C ASN A 41 11.76 -1.06 -7.52
N LEU A 42 12.12 -0.86 -8.78
CA LEU A 42 11.16 -0.91 -9.88
C LEU A 42 11.76 -1.37 -11.19
N ILE A 43 10.87 -1.81 -12.09
CA ILE A 43 11.11 -1.87 -13.52
C ILE A 43 10.00 -1.11 -14.24
N ALA A 44 10.35 -0.31 -15.24
CA ALA A 44 9.42 0.49 -16.00
C ALA A 44 9.76 0.49 -17.48
N TYR A 45 8.76 0.71 -18.32
CA TYR A 45 8.93 0.99 -19.73
C TYR A 45 8.16 2.26 -20.11
N THR A 46 8.87 3.22 -20.70
CA THR A 46 8.33 4.48 -21.19
C THR A 46 8.37 4.51 -22.72
N ALA A 47 7.19 4.59 -23.33
CA ALA A 47 7.02 4.82 -24.77
C ALA A 47 6.87 6.32 -25.07
N THR A 48 7.64 6.83 -26.02
CA THR A 48 7.39 8.15 -26.61
C THR A 48 6.34 8.01 -27.71
N LEU A 49 5.21 8.70 -27.56
CA LEU A 49 4.08 8.64 -28.48
C LEU A 49 4.15 9.72 -29.58
N GLY A 50 5.12 10.64 -29.48
CA GLY A 50 5.25 11.80 -30.35
C GLY A 50 4.43 13.00 -29.87
N ASN A 51 4.68 14.16 -30.47
CA ASN A 51 3.96 15.41 -30.15
C ASN A 51 3.95 15.77 -28.65
N GLY A 52 5.03 15.47 -27.94
CA GLY A 52 5.14 15.74 -26.50
C GLY A 52 4.48 14.70 -25.58
N PHE A 53 3.79 13.69 -26.12
CA PHE A 53 3.20 12.63 -25.31
C PHE A 53 4.18 11.50 -25.01
N SER A 54 4.13 11.00 -23.77
CA SER A 54 4.77 9.75 -23.35
C SER A 54 3.86 8.95 -22.43
N ALA A 55 3.97 7.64 -22.49
CA ALA A 55 3.25 6.73 -21.61
C ALA A 55 4.25 5.80 -20.92
N THR A 56 4.09 5.61 -19.62
CA THR A 56 4.90 4.70 -18.82
C THR A 56 4.04 3.66 -18.14
N LEU A 57 4.52 2.43 -18.12
CA LEU A 57 4.03 1.37 -17.23
C LEU A 57 5.20 0.93 -16.36
N SER A 58 4.99 0.85 -15.06
CA SER A 58 5.97 0.34 -14.09
C SER A 58 5.39 -0.72 -13.17
N VAL A 59 6.30 -1.52 -12.66
CA VAL A 59 6.10 -2.54 -11.65
C VAL A 59 7.02 -2.18 -10.49
N GLU A 60 6.46 -1.92 -9.32
CA GLU A 60 7.14 -1.27 -8.20
C GLU A 60 7.05 -2.11 -6.92
N ASP A 61 8.10 -2.08 -6.10
CA ASP A 61 8.12 -2.76 -4.81
C ASP A 61 7.23 -2.01 -3.79
N PRO A 62 6.19 -2.66 -3.23
CA PRO A 62 5.19 -2.03 -2.38
C PRO A 62 5.67 -1.72 -0.96
N THR A 63 6.88 -2.14 -0.58
CA THR A 63 7.34 -2.16 0.82
C THR A 63 7.13 -0.83 1.57
N PHE A 64 7.28 0.30 0.87
CA PHE A 64 7.15 1.66 1.42
C PHE A 64 5.74 2.25 1.36
N ARG A 65 4.79 1.58 0.70
CA ARG A 65 3.38 2.01 0.55
C ARG A 65 2.39 1.16 1.33
N ARG A 66 2.88 0.12 2.02
CA ARG A 66 2.05 -0.73 2.89
C ARG A 66 1.31 0.07 3.96
N SER A 67 0.05 -0.26 4.15
CA SER A 67 -0.79 0.36 5.18
C SER A 67 -1.15 -0.67 6.26
N PRO A 68 -1.17 -0.27 7.55
CA PRO A 68 -1.58 -1.19 8.60
C PRO A 68 -3.07 -1.52 8.43
N ILE A 69 -3.39 -2.81 8.42
CA ILE A 69 -4.78 -3.28 8.48
C ILE A 69 -5.24 -3.21 9.94
N PHE A 70 -6.07 -2.22 10.25
CA PHE A 70 -6.53 -1.95 11.61
C PHE A 70 -7.52 -3.00 12.11
N SER A 71 -7.37 -3.39 13.37
CA SER A 71 -8.36 -4.14 14.13
C SER A 71 -9.03 -3.25 15.18
N PRO A 72 -10.37 -3.26 15.30
CA PRO A 72 -11.07 -2.47 16.31
C PRO A 72 -10.89 -3.01 17.74
N THR A 73 -10.19 -4.12 17.94
CA THR A 73 -9.99 -4.72 19.27
C THR A 73 -8.55 -4.57 19.72
N THR A 74 -8.34 -3.87 20.83
CA THR A 74 -7.15 -4.07 21.66
C THR A 74 -7.37 -5.33 22.49
N ASN A 75 -6.38 -6.24 22.51
CA ASN A 75 -6.40 -7.37 23.44
C ASN A 75 -6.26 -6.78 24.86
N SER A 76 -7.38 -6.50 25.50
CA SER A 76 -7.40 -6.01 26.88
C SER A 76 -6.84 -7.10 27.78
N GLY A 77 -5.95 -6.74 28.71
CA GLY A 77 -5.10 -7.63 29.51
C GLY A 77 -5.80 -8.62 30.46
N ASN A 78 -7.03 -9.04 30.15
CA ASN A 78 -7.85 -9.97 30.91
C ASN A 78 -8.16 -11.27 30.16
N VAL A 79 -7.51 -11.56 29.02
CA VAL A 79 -7.50 -12.94 28.49
C VAL A 79 -6.59 -13.76 29.40
N THR A 80 -7.18 -14.56 30.28
CA THR A 80 -6.45 -15.59 31.04
C THR A 80 -5.83 -16.56 30.04
N LEU A 81 -4.55 -16.37 29.73
CA LEU A 81 -3.77 -17.34 28.97
C LEU A 81 -3.79 -18.66 29.73
N ASN A 82 -4.45 -19.66 29.17
CA ASN A 82 -4.33 -21.02 29.68
C ASN A 82 -2.88 -21.46 29.45
N THR A 83 -2.08 -21.53 30.51
CA THR A 83 -0.67 -21.95 30.48
C THR A 83 -0.46 -23.39 30.00
N ALA A 84 -1.53 -24.19 29.89
CA ALA A 84 -1.49 -25.54 29.32
C ALA A 84 -1.63 -25.57 27.78
N ALA A 85 -2.06 -24.47 27.15
CA ALA A 85 -1.99 -24.30 25.71
C ALA A 85 -0.72 -23.52 25.41
N ALA A 86 0.34 -24.19 24.94
CA ALA A 86 1.51 -23.52 24.39
C ALA A 86 1.09 -22.78 23.12
N VAL A 87 0.51 -21.58 23.30
CA VAL A 87 0.29 -20.61 22.24
C VAL A 87 1.68 -20.21 21.79
N PHE A 88 2.10 -20.65 20.60
CA PHE A 88 3.28 -20.10 19.94
C PHE A 88 3.14 -18.57 20.00
N ALA A 89 4.06 -17.92 20.71
CA ALA A 89 3.98 -16.52 21.10
C ALA A 89 3.40 -15.62 19.98
N GLN A 90 2.16 -15.18 20.13
CA GLN A 90 1.55 -14.15 19.28
C GLN A 90 2.22 -12.81 19.61
N ASN A 91 3.36 -12.54 18.98
CA ASN A 91 4.05 -11.26 19.09
C ASN A 91 3.67 -10.27 17.98
N ASN A 92 2.79 -10.67 17.05
CA ASN A 92 2.52 -9.95 15.81
C ASN A 92 1.01 -9.70 15.64
N SER A 93 0.62 -8.43 15.70
CA SER A 93 -0.70 -7.81 15.44
C SER A 93 -1.91 -8.76 15.21
N PRO A 94 -2.47 -9.40 16.26
CA PRO A 94 -3.60 -10.33 16.11
C PRO A 94 -4.93 -9.57 15.91
N ILE A 95 -5.65 -9.86 14.82
CA ILE A 95 -7.00 -9.35 14.54
C ILE A 95 -8.03 -10.45 14.83
N PRO A 96 -9.00 -10.28 15.76
CA PRO A 96 -9.97 -11.31 16.04
C PRO A 96 -11.06 -11.38 14.96
N VAL A 97 -11.46 -12.60 14.63
CA VAL A 97 -12.55 -12.93 13.71
C VAL A 97 -13.57 -13.77 14.46
N PHE A 98 -14.85 -13.40 14.38
CA PHE A 98 -15.94 -14.14 15.00
C PHE A 98 -16.14 -15.50 14.31
N ILE A 99 -16.21 -16.58 15.08
CA ILE A 99 -16.35 -17.95 14.55
C ILE A 99 -17.54 -18.72 15.15
N GLY A 100 -18.37 -18.08 15.98
CA GLY A 100 -19.66 -18.68 16.36
C GLY A 100 -20.24 -18.30 17.72
N TYR A 101 -21.47 -18.75 17.91
CA TYR A 101 -22.26 -18.56 19.12
C TYR A 101 -22.08 -19.72 20.11
N ASN A 102 -22.37 -19.49 21.39
CA ASN A 102 -22.53 -20.56 22.37
C ASN A 102 -23.93 -21.22 22.27
N ALA A 103 -24.16 -22.26 23.06
CA ALA A 103 -25.45 -22.97 23.09
C ALA A 103 -26.65 -22.08 23.50
N ALA A 104 -26.39 -20.93 24.13
CA ALA A 104 -27.40 -19.94 24.52
C ALA A 104 -27.60 -18.84 23.45
N GLY A 105 -26.97 -18.96 22.27
CA GLY A 105 -27.12 -18.02 21.16
C GLY A 105 -26.34 -16.71 21.31
N ALA A 106 -25.48 -16.58 22.32
CA ALA A 106 -24.62 -15.40 22.50
C ALA A 106 -23.29 -15.55 21.74
N ALA A 107 -22.80 -14.45 21.16
CA ALA A 107 -21.51 -14.43 20.49
C ALA A 107 -20.39 -14.71 21.51
N ALA A 108 -19.69 -15.84 21.37
CA ALA A 108 -18.80 -16.33 22.42
C ALA A 108 -17.48 -16.93 21.89
N ARG A 109 -17.26 -16.91 20.57
CA ARG A 109 -16.12 -17.60 19.94
C ARG A 109 -15.43 -16.71 18.92
N TYR A 110 -14.11 -16.62 19.02
CA TYR A 110 -13.26 -15.87 18.11
C TYR A 110 -11.98 -16.65 17.79
N SER A 111 -11.36 -16.36 16.64
CA SER A 111 -10.02 -16.78 16.25
C SER A 111 -9.20 -15.55 15.87
N PHE A 112 -7.90 -15.66 15.58
CA PHE A 112 -7.04 -14.53 15.20
C PHE A 112 -6.44 -14.69 13.80
N VAL A 113 -6.30 -13.58 13.06
CA VAL A 113 -5.51 -13.48 11.82
C VAL A 113 -4.32 -12.52 12.02
N ASP A 114 -3.22 -12.76 11.31
CA ASP A 114 -2.04 -11.89 11.32
C ASP A 114 -2.29 -10.66 10.44
N GLY A 115 -2.50 -9.49 11.06
CA GLY A 115 -2.78 -8.24 10.34
C GLY A 115 -1.60 -7.68 9.55
N ILE A 116 -0.44 -8.35 9.52
CA ILE A 116 0.73 -7.89 8.78
C ILE A 116 0.57 -8.20 7.29
N GLU A 117 0.59 -7.13 6.50
CA GLU A 117 0.64 -7.17 5.05
C GLU A 117 1.98 -7.69 4.52
N ARG A 118 1.90 -8.63 3.56
CA ARG A 118 3.04 -9.26 2.90
C ARG A 118 3.11 -8.86 1.44
N ASN A 119 4.31 -8.85 0.87
CA ASN A 119 4.50 -8.52 -0.54
C ASN A 119 4.32 -9.79 -1.38
N ARG A 120 3.08 -10.08 -1.83
CA ARG A 120 2.81 -11.21 -2.73
C ARG A 120 2.76 -10.78 -4.19
N MET A 121 2.41 -9.54 -4.46
CA MET A 121 2.54 -8.92 -5.76
C MET A 121 3.16 -7.53 -5.69
N PRO A 122 3.81 -7.09 -6.77
CA PRO A 122 4.26 -5.72 -6.91
C PRO A 122 3.07 -4.78 -7.19
N ASP A 123 3.32 -3.49 -7.00
CA ASP A 123 2.39 -2.44 -7.42
C ASP A 123 2.53 -2.21 -8.92
N PHE A 124 1.41 -2.02 -9.60
CA PHE A 124 1.41 -1.62 -11.00
C PHE A 124 1.02 -0.17 -11.11
N VAL A 125 1.84 0.60 -11.82
CA VAL A 125 1.63 2.03 -12.00
C VAL A 125 1.66 2.37 -13.48
N GLY A 126 0.67 3.14 -13.91
CA GLY A 126 0.58 3.70 -15.25
C GLY A 126 0.65 5.22 -15.20
N ALA A 127 1.38 5.83 -16.13
CA ALA A 127 1.49 7.28 -16.25
C ALA A 127 1.34 7.71 -17.71
N LEU A 128 0.48 8.70 -17.96
CA LEU A 128 0.42 9.44 -19.21
C LEU A 128 0.93 10.85 -18.96
N ARG A 129 1.93 11.26 -19.72
CA ARG A 129 2.56 12.57 -19.61
C ARG A 129 2.48 13.32 -20.93
N TYR A 130 2.28 14.63 -20.84
CA TYR A 130 2.32 15.57 -21.94
C TYR A 130 3.29 16.70 -21.60
N ASP A 131 4.27 16.92 -22.46
CA ASP A 131 5.25 18.00 -22.38
C ASP A 131 5.11 18.93 -23.59
N ALA A 132 5.03 20.23 -23.34
CA ALA A 132 4.85 21.26 -24.35
C ALA A 132 5.60 22.55 -23.99
N ALA A 133 5.64 23.51 -24.91
CA ALA A 133 6.29 24.80 -24.68
C ALA A 133 5.70 25.58 -23.48
N TRP A 134 4.40 25.42 -23.23
CA TRP A 134 3.72 26.07 -22.10
C TRP A 134 4.04 25.40 -20.75
N GLY A 135 4.54 24.17 -20.73
CA GLY A 135 4.73 23.40 -19.50
C GLY A 135 4.45 21.91 -19.68
N SER A 136 3.97 21.26 -18.63
CA SER A 136 3.69 19.82 -18.63
C SER A 136 2.44 19.45 -17.86
N ALA A 137 1.84 18.33 -18.22
CA ALA A 137 0.74 17.70 -17.50
C ALA A 137 1.01 16.21 -17.36
N GLN A 138 0.55 15.63 -16.25
CA GLN A 138 0.65 14.18 -16.04
C GLN A 138 -0.60 13.67 -15.35
N LEU A 139 -1.07 12.51 -15.80
CA LEU A 139 -2.10 11.70 -15.15
C LEU A 139 -1.50 10.33 -14.85
N THR A 140 -1.69 9.86 -13.63
CA THR A 140 -1.14 8.59 -13.15
C THR A 140 -2.20 7.80 -12.43
N ALA A 141 -2.06 6.48 -12.46
CA ALA A 141 -2.88 5.55 -11.69
C ALA A 141 -2.01 4.41 -11.16
N ALA A 142 -2.33 3.94 -9.97
CA ALA A 142 -1.67 2.81 -9.31
C ALA A 142 -2.71 1.81 -8.81
N VAL A 143 -2.33 0.54 -8.78
CA VAL A 143 -3.07 -0.53 -8.09
C VAL A 143 -2.13 -1.26 -7.14
N HIS A 144 -2.62 -1.55 -5.94
CA HIS A 144 -1.90 -2.15 -4.82
C HIS A 144 -2.72 -3.29 -4.25
N GLU A 145 -2.09 -4.39 -3.83
CA GLU A 145 -2.79 -5.49 -3.17
C GLU A 145 -2.76 -5.35 -1.65
N LEU A 146 -3.94 -5.41 -1.05
CA LEU A 146 -4.13 -5.52 0.39
C LEU A 146 -4.28 -6.99 0.77
N ASN A 147 -3.39 -7.46 1.65
CA ASN A 147 -3.48 -8.82 2.19
C ASN A 147 -3.11 -8.89 3.67
N VAL A 148 -3.60 -9.92 4.34
CA VAL A 148 -3.22 -10.30 5.70
C VAL A 148 -2.54 -11.66 5.69
N GLY A 149 -1.75 -11.93 6.73
CA GLY A 149 -1.10 -13.22 6.91
C GLY A 149 -2.02 -14.35 7.38
N ASN A 150 -1.48 -15.56 7.32
CA ASN A 150 -2.12 -16.75 7.87
C ASN A 150 -2.36 -16.65 9.39
N VAL A 151 -3.36 -17.40 9.86
CA VAL A 151 -3.76 -17.53 11.26
C VAL A 151 -2.59 -17.91 12.18
N ALA A 152 -2.39 -17.14 13.24
CA ALA A 152 -1.70 -17.61 14.44
C ALA A 152 -2.73 -18.30 15.35
N ASN A 153 -2.66 -19.62 15.39
CA ASN A 153 -3.60 -20.50 16.08
C ASN A 153 -3.80 -20.09 17.57
N GLY A 154 -5.02 -19.74 17.99
CA GLY A 154 -5.26 -19.47 19.41
C GLY A 154 -6.64 -18.96 19.83
N ALA A 155 -7.65 -19.84 19.89
CA ALA A 155 -8.72 -19.90 20.91
C ALA A 155 -9.74 -20.95 20.44
N GLY A 156 -9.38 -22.23 20.58
CA GLY A 156 -10.30 -23.29 20.18
C GLY A 156 -11.56 -23.34 21.03
N THR A 157 -12.60 -23.97 20.50
CA THR A 157 -13.87 -24.15 21.20
C THR A 157 -13.65 -25.02 22.44
N PRO A 158 -14.19 -24.65 23.62
CA PRO A 158 -14.32 -25.59 24.73
C PRO A 158 -15.34 -26.64 24.30
N VAL A 159 -14.89 -27.87 24.01
CA VAL A 159 -15.78 -29.01 23.69
C VAL A 159 -15.96 -29.89 24.92
N GLY A 160 -15.99 -29.26 26.11
CA GLY A 160 -16.00 -29.93 27.41
C GLY A 160 -14.81 -29.52 28.28
N ALA A 161 -14.79 -30.01 29.53
CA ALA A 161 -13.76 -29.69 30.51
C ALA A 161 -12.36 -30.04 30.00
N GLY A 162 -11.60 -29.02 29.58
CA GLY A 162 -10.18 -29.13 29.22
C GLY A 162 -9.86 -29.43 27.75
N VAL A 163 -10.84 -29.53 26.85
CA VAL A 163 -10.58 -29.80 25.42
C VAL A 163 -10.80 -28.54 24.58
N ILE A 164 -9.73 -28.05 23.97
CA ILE A 164 -9.72 -26.91 23.05
C ILE A 164 -9.67 -27.45 21.61
N SER A 165 -10.71 -27.23 20.80
CA SER A 165 -10.70 -27.59 19.38
C SER A 165 -10.34 -26.38 18.51
N ASN A 166 -9.18 -26.43 17.86
CA ASN A 166 -8.74 -25.41 16.93
C ASN A 166 -9.58 -25.46 15.64
N VAL A 167 -10.41 -24.44 15.42
CA VAL A 167 -11.13 -24.28 14.15
C VAL A 167 -10.21 -23.55 13.19
N SER A 168 -9.78 -24.22 12.12
CA SER A 168 -9.09 -23.57 11.01
C SER A 168 -10.08 -22.66 10.28
N ILE A 169 -9.83 -21.35 10.28
CA ILE A 169 -10.50 -20.42 9.38
C ILE A 169 -9.73 -20.37 8.05
N PRO A 170 -10.42 -20.36 6.90
CA PRO A 170 -9.76 -20.19 5.61
C PRO A 170 -9.02 -18.85 5.56
N HIS A 171 -7.97 -18.76 4.73
CA HIS A 171 -7.30 -17.50 4.46
C HIS A 171 -8.32 -16.51 3.90
N THR A 172 -8.28 -15.25 4.36
CA THR A 172 -9.17 -14.22 3.82
C THR A 172 -8.81 -13.96 2.36
N SER A 173 -9.78 -13.58 1.53
CA SER A 173 -9.47 -13.14 0.17
C SER A 173 -8.64 -11.86 0.22
N ASN A 174 -7.69 -11.73 -0.71
CA ASN A 174 -6.96 -10.49 -0.91
C ASN A 174 -7.90 -9.44 -1.54
N ASP A 175 -7.62 -8.16 -1.28
CA ASP A 175 -8.35 -7.03 -1.84
C ASP A 175 -7.39 -6.12 -2.62
N TYR A 176 -7.91 -5.18 -3.39
CA TYR A 176 -7.11 -4.27 -4.21
C TYR A 176 -7.47 -2.81 -3.94
N GLY A 177 -6.45 -2.06 -3.52
CA GLY A 177 -6.50 -0.61 -3.48
C GLY A 177 -6.10 0.02 -4.81
N TYR A 178 -6.54 1.25 -5.03
CA TYR A 178 -6.14 2.04 -6.19
C TYR A 178 -5.93 3.51 -5.84
N ALA A 179 -5.07 4.17 -6.61
CA ALA A 179 -4.86 5.61 -6.54
C ALA A 179 -4.81 6.23 -7.92
N VAL A 180 -5.20 7.50 -8.02
CA VAL A 180 -5.10 8.32 -9.23
C VAL A 180 -4.55 9.68 -8.84
N GLN A 181 -3.57 10.18 -9.58
CA GLN A 181 -2.99 11.50 -9.38
C GLN A 181 -2.90 12.25 -10.70
N GLY A 182 -3.26 13.54 -10.66
CA GLY A 182 -3.15 14.45 -11.78
C GLY A 182 -2.45 15.74 -11.37
N GLY A 183 -1.66 16.29 -12.26
CA GLY A 183 -1.04 17.59 -12.04
C GLY A 183 -0.63 18.31 -13.31
N VAL A 184 -0.41 19.61 -13.16
CA VAL A 184 0.08 20.51 -14.20
C VAL A 184 1.23 21.37 -13.67
N LYS A 185 2.21 21.62 -14.54
CA LYS A 185 3.26 22.60 -14.34
C LYS A 185 3.18 23.59 -15.50
N VAL A 186 3.00 24.86 -15.21
CA VAL A 186 2.82 25.93 -16.19
C VAL A 186 4.00 26.90 -16.10
N ASN A 187 4.65 27.15 -17.23
CA ASN A 187 5.71 28.14 -17.34
C ASN A 187 5.07 29.54 -17.42
N LEU A 188 5.56 30.49 -16.63
CA LEU A 188 5.02 31.86 -16.52
C LEU A 188 6.05 32.93 -16.97
N PRO A 189 6.63 32.82 -18.19
CA PRO A 189 7.70 33.72 -18.63
C PRO A 189 7.26 35.19 -18.78
N PHE A 190 5.95 35.44 -18.77
CA PHE A 190 5.36 36.78 -18.83
C PHE A 190 5.32 37.51 -17.48
N ILE A 191 5.55 36.79 -16.36
CA ILE A 191 5.76 37.40 -15.04
C ILE A 191 7.25 37.72 -14.89
N SER A 192 8.09 36.70 -14.97
CA SER A 192 9.55 36.81 -15.04
C SER A 192 10.13 35.57 -15.72
N PRO A 193 11.25 35.68 -16.46
CA PRO A 193 11.95 34.52 -16.98
C PRO A 193 12.34 33.54 -15.86
N GLY A 194 11.91 32.28 -16.00
CA GLY A 194 12.17 31.21 -15.02
C GLY A 194 11.01 30.93 -14.05
N ASP A 195 9.97 31.78 -14.01
CA ASP A 195 8.82 31.56 -13.14
C ASP A 195 7.96 30.38 -13.61
N THR A 196 7.50 29.57 -12.65
CA THR A 196 6.62 28.42 -12.89
C THR A 196 5.57 28.30 -11.80
N LEU A 197 4.34 27.95 -12.18
CA LEU A 197 3.28 27.52 -11.28
C LEU A 197 3.09 26.01 -11.37
N TYR A 198 2.83 25.38 -10.24
CA TYR A 198 2.62 23.96 -10.14
C TYR A 198 1.38 23.65 -9.29
N LEU A 199 0.59 22.67 -9.73
CA LEU A 199 -0.56 22.16 -9.02
C LEU A 199 -0.69 20.65 -9.24
N GLN A 200 -0.93 19.90 -8.16
CA GLN A 200 -1.33 18.50 -8.23
C GLN A 200 -2.44 18.16 -7.23
N GLY A 201 -3.12 17.05 -7.49
CA GLY A 201 -4.03 16.41 -6.57
C GLY A 201 -4.02 14.89 -6.76
N ALA A 202 -4.20 14.17 -5.66
CA ALA A 202 -4.27 12.72 -5.64
C ALA A 202 -5.54 12.26 -4.92
N TYR A 203 -6.08 11.13 -5.36
CA TYR A 203 -7.16 10.40 -4.73
C TYR A 203 -6.77 8.93 -4.63
N GLY A 204 -6.99 8.31 -3.47
CA GLY A 204 -6.67 6.91 -3.26
C GLY A 204 -7.64 6.22 -2.31
N VAL A 205 -7.81 4.92 -2.51
CA VAL A 205 -8.56 4.01 -1.64
C VAL A 205 -7.70 2.77 -1.44
N GLY A 206 -7.16 2.58 -0.24
CA GLY A 206 -6.38 1.39 0.10
C GLY A 206 -5.04 1.24 -0.64
N ALA A 207 -4.51 2.32 -1.22
CA ALA A 207 -3.24 2.40 -1.95
C ALA A 207 -2.43 3.62 -1.52
#